data_AF-A0A223AXB4-F1
#
_entry.id   AF-A0A223AXB4-F1
#
_cell.length_a   1.000
_cell.length_b   1.000
_cell.length_c   1.000
_cell.angle_alpha   90.00
_cell.angle_beta   90.00
_cell.angle_gamma   90.00
#
_symmetry.space_group_name_H-M   'P 1'
#
loop_
_entity.id
_entity.type
_entity.pdbx_description
1 polymer ?
#
loop_
_entity_poly.entity_id
_entity_poly.type
_entity_poly.pdbx_seq_one_letter_code
_entity_poly.pdbx_strand_id
1 'polypeptide(L)'
;MEKTKLKLEFISNKKAVLLQDYIYSINGYDIKVFRGFITDGASVPKSLQWLYNPYGKYINAAVIHDYLYSCYNNTGINRTLADKIFNFIMKETGIDNRTRRKFYMAVKCFGETSWKAKLQNEGYKDRAIIDRTKEANEYYNHWYKVLGIR
;
A
#
# COMPACT_ATOMS: atom_id res chain seq x y z
N MET A 1 -1.29 -12.68 -2.79
CA MET A 1 -0.44 -13.79 -2.32
C MET A 1 1.03 -13.39 -2.28
N GLU A 2 1.68 -13.66 -1.15
CA GLU A 2 3.13 -13.47 -0.97
C GLU A 2 3.91 -14.44 -1.86
N LYS A 3 4.80 -13.92 -2.73
CA LYS A 3 5.65 -14.74 -3.62
C LYS A 3 7.06 -14.93 -3.07
N THR A 4 7.56 -13.94 -2.34
CA THR A 4 8.86 -14.00 -1.67
C THR A 4 8.66 -13.73 -0.19
N LYS A 5 9.30 -14.52 0.67
CA LYS A 5 9.23 -14.32 2.12
C LYS A 5 9.74 -12.93 2.51
N LEU A 6 8.94 -12.19 3.26
CA LEU A 6 9.35 -10.89 3.78
C LEU A 6 10.53 -11.06 4.76
N LYS A 7 11.64 -10.36 4.49
CA LYS A 7 12.80 -10.26 5.39
C LYS A 7 13.12 -8.80 5.67
N LEU A 8 13.04 -8.43 6.93
CA LEU A 8 13.25 -7.08 7.43
C LEU A 8 14.38 -7.08 8.46
N GLU A 9 15.23 -6.07 8.40
CA GLU A 9 16.20 -5.74 9.45
C GLU A 9 15.81 -4.41 10.09
N PHE A 10 15.79 -4.36 11.42
CA PHE A 10 15.42 -3.15 12.14
C PHE A 10 16.60 -2.20 12.23
N ILE A 11 16.33 -0.98 11.81
CA ILE A 11 17.23 0.16 12.00
C ILE A 11 16.72 0.94 13.22
N SER A 12 17.61 1.65 13.91
CA SER A 12 17.23 2.57 14.99
C SER A 12 16.11 3.52 14.54
N ASN A 13 15.27 3.97 15.49
CA ASN A 13 14.10 4.83 15.24
C ASN A 13 12.88 4.17 14.57
N LYS A 14 12.57 2.90 14.88
CA LYS A 14 11.36 2.19 14.42
C LYS A 14 11.27 2.00 12.89
N LYS A 15 12.39 2.07 12.19
CA LYS A 15 12.47 1.82 10.75
C LYS A 15 12.91 0.39 10.49
N ALA A 16 12.50 -0.16 9.37
CA ALA A 16 13.01 -1.44 8.90
C ALA A 16 13.45 -1.34 7.45
N VAL A 17 14.49 -2.08 7.10
CA VAL A 17 14.99 -2.18 5.72
C VAL A 17 14.72 -3.57 5.18
N LEU A 18 14.28 -3.64 3.93
CA LEU A 18 14.14 -4.90 3.22
C LEU A 18 15.52 -5.51 2.93
N LEU A 19 15.77 -6.71 3.42
CA LEU A 19 17.01 -7.45 3.19
C LEU A 19 17.07 -8.12 1.81
N GLN A 20 15.92 -8.25 1.14
CA GLN A 20 15.78 -8.80 -0.20
C GLN A 20 14.59 -8.15 -0.91
N ASP A 21 14.49 -8.37 -2.23
CA ASP A 21 13.30 -7.98 -2.98
C ASP A 21 12.07 -8.69 -2.39
N TYR A 22 11.00 -7.92 -2.21
CA TYR A 22 9.72 -8.40 -1.72
C TYR A 22 8.67 -8.30 -2.83
N ILE A 23 8.10 -9.43 -3.21
CA ILE A 23 7.09 -9.55 -4.26
C ILE A 23 5.80 -10.05 -3.65
N TYR A 24 4.74 -9.25 -3.84
CA TYR A 24 3.38 -9.62 -3.47
C TYR A 24 2.47 -9.54 -4.69
N SER A 25 1.75 -10.62 -4.96
CA SER A 25 0.86 -10.74 -6.12
C SER A 25 -0.57 -10.38 -5.75
N ILE A 26 -1.18 -9.45 -6.47
CA ILE A 26 -2.60 -9.08 -6.36
C ILE A 26 -3.33 -9.66 -7.56
N ASN A 27 -4.00 -10.79 -7.39
CA ASN A 27 -4.74 -11.49 -8.46
C ASN A 27 -3.93 -11.66 -9.76
N GLY A 28 -2.64 -11.97 -9.66
CA GLY A 28 -1.73 -12.16 -10.80
C GLY A 28 -0.88 -10.95 -11.17
N TYR A 29 -1.18 -9.76 -10.62
CA TYR A 29 -0.34 -8.58 -10.78
C TYR A 29 0.72 -8.51 -9.67
N ASP A 30 2.01 -8.55 -10.04
CA ASP A 30 3.10 -8.57 -9.07
C ASP A 30 3.57 -7.16 -8.72
N ILE A 31 3.44 -6.81 -7.44
CA ILE A 31 4.04 -5.60 -6.88
C ILE A 31 5.39 -5.99 -6.29
N LYS A 32 6.47 -5.45 -6.87
CA LYS A 32 7.84 -5.65 -6.43
C LYS A 32 8.33 -4.43 -5.62
N VAL A 33 8.73 -4.68 -4.39
CA VAL A 33 9.46 -3.73 -3.54
C VAL A 33 10.92 -4.15 -3.52
N PHE A 34 11.83 -3.23 -3.82
CA PHE A 34 13.25 -3.53 -3.99
C PHE A 34 13.97 -3.71 -2.64
N ARG A 35 15.01 -4.55 -2.63
CA ARG A 35 15.95 -4.67 -1.51
C ARG A 35 16.53 -3.30 -1.16
N GLY A 36 16.62 -3.00 0.13
CA GLY A 36 17.10 -1.70 0.60
C GLY A 36 15.99 -0.66 0.70
N PHE A 37 14.75 -0.97 0.28
CA PHE A 37 13.61 -0.11 0.59
C PHE A 37 13.47 0.00 2.11
N ILE A 38 13.54 1.25 2.58
CA ILE A 38 13.30 1.58 3.98
C ILE A 38 11.79 1.75 4.11
N THR A 39 11.18 0.77 4.75
CA THR A 39 9.80 0.87 5.20
C THR A 39 9.85 1.45 6.60
N ASP A 40 8.97 2.41 6.88
CA ASP A 40 8.75 2.81 8.27
C ASP A 40 7.91 1.75 9.01
N GLY A 41 7.62 0.60 8.37
CA GLY A 41 6.72 -0.45 8.82
C GLY A 41 5.27 0.03 8.98
N ALA A 42 5.01 1.27 8.55
CA ALA A 42 3.99 2.23 8.99
C ALA A 42 4.58 3.66 9.09
N SER A 43 4.68 4.41 7.98
CA SER A 43 4.75 5.90 8.02
C SER A 43 3.37 6.45 8.45
N VAL A 44 2.97 6.04 9.64
CA VAL A 44 1.65 6.22 10.21
C VAL A 44 1.65 7.52 11.01
N PRO A 45 0.65 8.40 10.81
CA PRO A 45 0.39 9.52 11.71
C PRO A 45 0.43 9.02 13.16
N LYS A 46 1.03 9.77 14.10
CA LYS A 46 1.20 9.35 15.52
C LYS A 46 -0.05 8.66 16.13
N SER A 47 -1.25 9.00 15.65
CA SER A 47 -2.54 8.42 16.03
C SER A 47 -2.77 6.93 15.71
N LEU A 48 -2.07 6.30 14.75
CA LEU A 48 -2.25 4.86 14.46
C LEU A 48 -1.06 3.99 14.89
N GLN A 49 -0.04 4.57 15.55
CA GLN A 49 1.14 3.83 16.02
C GLN A 49 0.80 2.79 17.10
N TRP A 50 -0.28 2.99 17.87
CA TRP A 50 -0.74 2.05 18.90
C TRP A 50 -1.36 0.76 18.35
N LEU A 51 -1.74 0.74 17.07
CA LEU A 51 -2.43 -0.38 16.43
C LEU A 51 -1.44 -1.37 15.76
N TYR A 52 -0.20 -0.94 15.59
CA TYR A 52 0.87 -1.72 14.95
C TYR A 52 1.75 -2.37 16.01
N ASN A 53 1.54 -3.67 16.23
CA ASN A 53 2.67 -4.52 16.55
C ASN A 53 3.50 -4.63 15.25
N PRO A 54 4.77 -4.16 15.21
CA PRO A 54 5.61 -4.18 14.00
C PRO A 54 5.84 -5.59 13.43
N TYR A 55 5.45 -6.64 14.16
CA TYR A 55 5.49 -8.05 13.74
C TYR A 55 4.10 -8.68 13.62
N GLY A 56 3.06 -7.85 13.61
CA GLY A 56 1.68 -8.28 13.54
C GLY A 56 1.32 -8.82 12.17
N LYS A 57 0.09 -9.35 12.10
CA LYS A 57 -0.51 -9.94 10.89
C LYS A 57 -0.67 -8.97 9.69
N TYR A 58 -0.26 -7.71 9.83
CA TYR A 58 -0.45 -6.62 8.86
C TYR A 58 0.83 -6.24 8.09
N ILE A 59 2.00 -6.77 8.47
CA ILE A 59 3.28 -6.26 7.96
C ILE A 59 3.42 -6.38 6.43
N ASN A 60 2.92 -7.46 5.84
CA ASN A 60 2.89 -7.65 4.38
C ASN A 60 2.09 -6.53 3.69
N ALA A 61 0.94 -6.16 4.26
CA ALA A 61 0.10 -5.09 3.73
C ALA A 61 0.79 -3.73 3.89
N ALA A 62 1.41 -3.50 5.06
CA ALA A 62 2.10 -2.25 5.37
C ALA A 62 3.28 -1.98 4.43
N VAL A 63 4.12 -2.98 4.16
CA VAL A 63 5.28 -2.84 3.27
C VAL A 63 4.86 -2.47 1.85
N ILE A 64 3.82 -3.13 1.31
CA ILE A 64 3.28 -2.81 -0.02
C ILE A 64 2.67 -1.40 -0.02
N HIS A 65 1.92 -1.03 1.02
CA HIS A 65 1.31 0.30 1.14
C HIS A 65 2.37 1.41 1.21
N ASP A 66 3.37 1.26 2.07
CA ASP A 66 4.49 2.20 2.23
C ASP A 66 5.23 2.39 0.88
N TYR A 67 5.49 1.30 0.15
CA TYR A 67 6.10 1.38 -1.18
C TYR A 67 5.24 2.19 -2.15
N LEU A 68 3.94 1.88 -2.26
CA LEU A 68 3.01 2.59 -3.14
C LEU A 68 2.87 4.08 -2.76
N TYR A 69 3.02 4.41 -1.48
CA TYR A 69 2.98 5.78 -0.96
C TYR A 69 4.30 6.54 -1.14
N SER A 70 5.43 5.84 -1.21
CA SER A 70 6.76 6.43 -1.41
C SER A 70 6.92 7.07 -2.79
N CYS A 71 8.00 7.85 -2.96
CA CYS A 71 8.37 8.41 -4.25
C CYS A 71 8.85 7.35 -5.27
N TYR A 72 9.15 6.13 -4.81
CA TYR A 72 9.69 5.05 -5.64
C TYR A 72 8.60 4.22 -6.34
N ASN A 73 7.32 4.44 -6.01
CA ASN A 73 6.24 3.79 -6.72
C ASN A 73 6.25 4.18 -8.20
N ASN A 74 6.60 3.20 -9.05
CA ASN A 74 6.65 3.31 -10.51
C ASN A 74 5.50 2.56 -11.21
N THR A 75 4.54 2.03 -10.44
CA THR A 75 3.48 1.17 -10.97
C THR A 75 2.41 1.96 -11.71
N GLY A 76 2.27 3.26 -11.46
CA GLY A 76 1.12 4.05 -11.90
C GLY A 76 -0.13 3.86 -11.03
N ILE A 77 -0.02 3.17 -9.89
CA ILE A 77 -1.10 3.01 -8.92
C ILE A 77 -1.16 4.25 -8.04
N ASN A 78 -2.33 4.90 -8.03
CA ASN A 78 -2.64 6.06 -7.23
C ASN A 78 -3.00 5.71 -5.77
N ARG A 79 -3.15 6.76 -4.95
CA ARG A 79 -3.48 6.64 -3.52
C ARG A 79 -4.72 5.79 -3.26
N THR A 80 -5.81 6.05 -3.99
CA THR A 80 -7.08 5.36 -3.78
C THR A 80 -6.97 3.86 -4.03
N LEU A 81 -6.25 3.44 -5.08
CA LEU A 81 -6.00 2.03 -5.32
C LEU A 81 -5.00 1.44 -4.32
N ALA A 82 -3.97 2.18 -3.91
CA ALA A 82 -3.04 1.74 -2.88
C ALA A 82 -3.77 1.40 -1.56
N ASP A 83 -4.73 2.23 -1.13
CA ASP A 83 -5.56 1.95 0.04
C ASP A 83 -6.46 0.71 -0.14
N LYS A 84 -7.00 0.50 -1.35
CA LYS A 84 -7.77 -0.70 -1.69
C LYS A 84 -6.91 -1.96 -1.68
N ILE A 85 -5.68 -1.87 -2.19
CA ILE A 85 -4.70 -2.97 -2.16
C ILE A 85 -4.33 -3.31 -0.72
N PHE A 86 -4.03 -2.31 0.11
CA PHE A 86 -3.76 -2.52 1.54
C PHE A 86 -4.91 -3.28 2.23
N ASN A 87 -6.14 -2.85 1.97
CA ASN A 87 -7.33 -3.51 2.45
C ASN A 87 -7.51 -4.94 1.90
N PHE A 88 -7.21 -5.15 0.62
CA PHE A 88 -7.24 -6.47 -0.01
C PHE A 88 -6.23 -7.43 0.62
N ILE A 89 -4.97 -7.01 0.79
CA ILE A 89 -3.91 -7.81 1.41
C ILE A 89 -4.31 -8.21 2.83
N MET A 90 -4.82 -7.27 3.64
CA MET A 90 -5.32 -7.61 4.98
C MET A 90 -6.45 -8.64 4.95
N LYS A 91 -7.38 -8.55 3.98
CA LYS A 91 -8.43 -9.56 3.82
C LYS A 91 -7.81 -10.92 3.47
N GLU A 92 -6.84 -10.95 2.57
CA GLU A 92 -6.16 -12.18 2.13
C GLU A 92 -5.37 -12.83 3.27
N THR A 93 -4.71 -12.03 4.13
CA THR A 93 -3.94 -12.54 5.28
C THR A 93 -4.81 -12.90 6.50
N GLY A 94 -6.14 -12.95 6.34
CA GLY A 94 -7.07 -13.42 7.37
C GLY A 94 -7.35 -12.40 8.47
N ILE A 95 -7.16 -11.10 8.21
CA ILE A 95 -7.55 -10.06 9.16
C ILE A 95 -9.07 -9.93 9.20
N ASP A 96 -9.62 -9.87 10.42
CA ASP A 96 -11.05 -9.73 10.62
C ASP A 96 -11.59 -8.42 10.03
N ASN A 97 -12.87 -8.45 9.64
CA ASN A 97 -13.52 -7.33 8.98
C ASN A 97 -13.55 -6.05 9.82
N ARG A 98 -13.62 -6.15 11.17
CA ARG A 98 -13.71 -4.97 12.05
C ARG A 98 -12.37 -4.24 12.06
N THR A 99 -11.29 -4.98 12.23
CA THR A 99 -9.93 -4.45 12.21
C THR A 99 -9.60 -3.85 10.86
N ARG A 100 -9.81 -4.61 9.77
CA ARG A 100 -9.56 -4.15 8.40
C ARG A 100 -10.31 -2.85 8.08
N ARG A 101 -11.58 -2.71 8.49
CA ARG A 101 -12.37 -1.47 8.29
C ARG A 101 -11.76 -0.27 9.01
N LYS A 102 -11.30 -0.44 10.26
CA LYS A 102 -10.62 0.64 11.01
C LYS A 102 -9.37 1.11 10.29
N PHE A 103 -8.52 0.18 9.87
CA PHE A 103 -7.30 0.48 9.11
C PHE A 103 -7.60 1.16 7.78
N TYR A 104 -8.58 0.65 7.01
CA TYR A 104 -8.96 1.23 5.73
C TYR A 104 -9.51 2.66 5.87
N MET A 105 -10.34 2.93 6.88
CA MET A 105 -10.82 4.28 7.16
C MET A 105 -9.70 5.21 7.60
N ALA A 106 -8.75 4.71 8.38
CA ALA A 106 -7.62 5.50 8.82
C ALA A 106 -6.73 5.96 7.65
N VAL A 107 -6.38 5.07 6.72
CA VAL A 107 -5.58 5.45 5.54
C VAL A 107 -6.35 6.36 4.59
N LYS A 108 -7.67 6.16 4.45
CA LYS A 108 -8.53 7.02 3.63
C LYS A 108 -8.62 8.45 4.15
N CYS A 109 -8.76 8.63 5.47
CA CYS A 109 -8.92 9.95 6.08
C CYS A 109 -7.60 10.69 6.32
N PHE A 110 -6.52 9.96 6.64
CA PHE A 110 -5.27 10.58 7.09
C PHE A 110 -4.05 10.29 6.20
N GLY A 111 -4.18 9.40 5.21
CA GLY A 111 -3.05 8.98 4.38
C GLY A 111 -2.55 10.05 3.40
N GLU A 112 -3.36 11.07 3.10
CA GLU A 112 -2.97 12.13 2.16
C GLU A 112 -1.66 12.82 2.52
N THR A 113 -1.42 13.05 3.81
CA THR A 113 -0.21 13.73 4.30
C THR A 113 1.06 12.88 4.14
N SER A 114 0.91 11.56 4.05
CA SER A 114 2.01 10.62 3.84
C SER A 114 2.26 10.32 2.35
N TRP A 115 1.34 10.67 1.45
CA TRP A 115 1.50 10.44 0.01
C TRP A 115 2.63 11.32 -0.55
N LYS A 116 3.64 10.69 -1.16
CA LYS A 116 4.75 11.40 -1.80
C LYS A 116 4.55 11.47 -3.32
N ALA A 117 4.97 12.58 -3.92
CA ALA A 117 5.10 12.72 -5.36
C ALA A 117 6.08 11.66 -5.90
N LYS A 118 5.76 11.08 -7.05
CA LYS A 118 6.53 9.96 -7.60
C LYS A 118 7.68 10.44 -8.47
N LEU A 119 8.78 9.71 -8.43
CA LEU A 119 9.90 9.92 -9.35
C LEU A 119 9.50 9.53 -10.78
N GLN A 120 8.64 8.52 -10.92
CA GLN A 120 8.17 8.00 -12.21
C GLN A 120 6.70 7.59 -12.07
N ASN A 121 5.89 7.89 -13.08
CA ASN A 121 4.52 7.38 -13.23
C ASN A 121 3.66 7.51 -11.96
N GLU A 122 3.24 8.74 -11.63
CA GLU A 122 2.36 9.00 -10.48
C GLU A 122 0.95 8.40 -10.65
N GLY A 123 0.61 7.94 -11.85
CA GLY A 123 -0.72 7.48 -12.20
C GLY A 123 -1.72 8.63 -12.24
N TYR A 124 -3.00 8.29 -12.17
CA TYR A 124 -4.08 9.27 -12.17
C TYR A 124 -4.30 9.87 -10.77
N LYS A 125 -4.28 11.20 -10.67
CA LYS A 125 -4.57 11.93 -9.43
C LYS A 125 -6.05 12.23 -9.30
N ASP A 126 -6.68 11.70 -8.26
CA ASP A 126 -8.11 11.93 -7.97
C ASP A 126 -8.38 13.44 -7.81
N ARG A 127 -9.24 13.98 -8.68
CA ARG A 127 -9.62 15.42 -8.63
C ARG A 127 -10.79 15.69 -7.71
N ALA A 128 -11.65 14.70 -7.49
CA ALA A 128 -12.86 14.79 -6.68
C ALA A 128 -13.18 13.45 -5.99
N ILE A 129 -14.06 13.47 -5.00
CA ILE A 129 -14.58 12.28 -4.33
C ILE A 129 -15.19 11.28 -5.34
N ILE A 130 -15.85 11.82 -6.37
CA ILE A 130 -16.37 11.07 -7.51
C ILE A 130 -15.93 11.83 -8.77
N ASP A 131 -14.86 11.37 -9.41
CA ASP A 131 -14.46 11.84 -10.73
C ASP A 131 -15.04 10.90 -11.81
N ARG A 132 -15.77 11.48 -12.78
CA ARG A 132 -16.40 10.76 -13.90
C ARG A 132 -15.79 11.12 -15.25
N THR A 133 -14.64 11.78 -15.26
CA THR A 133 -13.90 12.07 -16.48
C THR A 133 -13.55 10.78 -17.23
N LYS A 134 -13.43 10.89 -18.55
CA LYS A 134 -13.01 9.77 -19.40
C LYS A 134 -11.68 9.18 -18.93
N GLU A 135 -10.72 10.04 -18.58
CA GLU A 135 -9.41 9.68 -18.05
C GLU A 135 -9.52 8.85 -16.76
N ALA A 136 -10.29 9.32 -15.77
CA ALA A 136 -10.52 8.58 -14.53
C ALA A 136 -11.17 7.21 -14.79
N ASN A 137 -12.20 7.18 -15.64
CA ASN A 137 -12.88 5.93 -15.98
C ASN A 137 -11.95 4.93 -16.66
N GLU A 138 -11.16 5.36 -17.65
CA GLU A 138 -10.18 4.51 -18.34
C GLU A 138 -9.11 3.98 -17.39
N TYR A 139 -8.55 4.85 -16.55
CA TYR A 139 -7.57 4.50 -15.52
C TYR A 139 -8.13 3.44 -14.54
N TYR A 140 -9.30 3.70 -13.96
CA TYR A 140 -9.88 2.79 -12.97
C TYR A 140 -10.34 1.48 -13.61
N ASN A 141 -10.92 1.51 -14.82
CA ASN A 141 -11.31 0.30 -15.55
C ASN A 141 -10.10 -0.58 -15.86
N HIS A 142 -8.97 0.02 -16.27
CA HIS A 142 -7.73 -0.69 -16.49
C HIS A 142 -7.27 -1.39 -15.21
N TRP A 143 -7.12 -0.65 -14.11
CA TRP A 143 -6.63 -1.22 -12.86
C TRP A 143 -7.59 -2.21 -12.20
N TYR A 144 -8.90 -2.01 -12.30
CA TYR A 144 -9.86 -2.99 -11.79
C TYR A 144 -9.83 -4.29 -12.59
N LYS A 145 -9.56 -4.22 -13.91
CA LYS A 145 -9.35 -5.41 -14.73
C LYS A 145 -8.04 -6.13 -14.36
N VAL A 146 -6.95 -5.39 -14.13
CA VAL A 146 -5.64 -5.96 -13.79
C VAL A 146 -5.61 -6.54 -12.37
N LEU A 147 -6.12 -5.80 -11.39
CA LEU A 147 -6.04 -6.16 -9.97
C LEU A 147 -7.21 -7.00 -9.50
N GLY A 148 -8.36 -7.01 -10.20
CA GLY A 148 -9.56 -7.74 -9.76
C GLY A 148 -10.13 -7.27 -8.41
N ILE A 149 -9.80 -6.05 -7.97
CA ILE A 149 -10.31 -5.45 -6.72
C ILE A 149 -11.26 -4.32 -7.09
N ARG A 150 -12.49 -4.32 -6.58
CA ARG A 150 -13.48 -3.27 -6.83
C ARG A 150 -13.92 -2.61 -5.53
#